data_AF-A0A9P5XRM3-F1
#
_entry.id   AF-A0A9P5XRM3-F1
#
_cell.length_a   1.000
_cell.length_b   1.000
_cell.length_c   1.000
_cell.angle_alpha   90.00
_cell.angle_beta   90.00
_cell.angle_gamma   90.00
#
_symmetry.space_group_name_H-M   'P 1'
#
loop_
_entity.id
_entity.type
_entity.pdbx_description
1 polymer ?
#
loop_
_entity_poly.entity_id
_entity_poly.type
_entity_poly.pdbx_seq_one_letter_code
_entity_poly.pdbx_strand_id
1 'polypeptide(L)'
;MFATVVRLSKASRKPLTTKRGNKDYYKGTRQAYLPGGHRTGAPGRHVIRGKAKYRLEDEKVRVYVAPPLETILLSPLKPYVSIGVGLSKSQQRAAFGKFTTSHGLTPSHLLQVARERIGSDAVQPRTLTEFPPEINATVAESKDVAPAVVDAAKPVTEQARA
;
A
#
# COMPACT_ATOMS: atom_id res chain seq x y z
N MET A 1 50.09 -16.58 -24.62
CA MET A 1 48.98 -15.65 -24.98
C MET A 1 48.04 -16.39 -25.90
N PHE A 2 46.89 -16.85 -25.40
CA PHE A 2 45.95 -17.66 -26.19
C PHE A 2 44.60 -16.96 -26.29
N ALA A 3 44.32 -16.43 -27.48
CA ALA A 3 43.01 -15.93 -27.90
C ALA A 3 42.06 -17.09 -28.30
N THR A 4 42.04 -18.19 -27.52
CA THR A 4 41.32 -19.42 -27.88
C THR A 4 39.92 -19.55 -27.25
N VAL A 5 39.56 -18.72 -26.27
CA VAL A 5 38.20 -18.74 -25.68
C VAL A 5 37.16 -18.01 -26.55
N VAL A 6 37.61 -17.26 -27.57
CA VAL A 6 36.76 -16.35 -28.36
C VAL A 6 36.01 -17.06 -29.51
N ARG A 7 36.29 -18.34 -29.83
CA ARG A 7 35.81 -18.96 -31.10
C ARG A 7 34.81 -20.13 -31.03
N LEU A 8 34.43 -20.70 -29.88
CA LEU A 8 33.65 -21.96 -29.86
C LEU A 8 32.36 -21.98 -28.99
N SER A 9 31.61 -20.90 -28.92
CA SER A 9 30.18 -21.00 -28.53
C SER A 9 29.35 -20.16 -29.48
N LYS A 10 28.60 -20.84 -30.35
CA LYS A 10 27.74 -20.30 -31.42
C LYS A 10 26.78 -19.18 -30.95
N ALA A 11 26.07 -18.58 -31.92
CA ALA A 11 24.98 -17.61 -31.76
C ALA A 11 24.29 -17.67 -30.38
N SER A 12 24.58 -16.69 -29.53
CA SER A 12 24.01 -16.60 -28.18
C SER A 12 22.49 -16.44 -28.29
N ARG A 13 21.74 -17.51 -28.04
CA ARG A 13 20.27 -17.49 -27.86
C ARG A 13 19.85 -16.98 -26.47
N LYS A 14 20.75 -16.32 -25.73
CA LYS A 14 20.43 -15.72 -24.42
C LYS A 14 19.40 -14.60 -24.62
N PRO A 15 18.44 -14.43 -23.71
CA PRO A 15 17.46 -13.35 -23.80
C PRO A 15 18.16 -11.98 -23.76
N LEU A 16 17.70 -11.06 -24.61
CA LEU A 16 18.19 -9.68 -24.60
C LEU A 16 17.92 -9.02 -23.24
N THR A 17 18.92 -8.33 -22.71
CA THR A 17 18.79 -7.50 -21.51
C THR A 17 18.61 -6.03 -21.90
N THR A 18 18.25 -5.18 -20.95
CA THR A 18 18.06 -3.73 -21.15
C THR A 18 19.31 -3.01 -21.68
N LYS A 19 20.49 -3.63 -21.61
CA LYS A 19 21.78 -3.04 -21.99
C LYS A 19 22.38 -3.61 -23.27
N ARG A 20 21.70 -4.57 -23.93
CA ARG A 20 22.26 -5.32 -25.08
C ARG A 20 21.64 -4.98 -26.44
N GLY A 21 20.68 -4.05 -26.50
CA GLY A 21 20.03 -3.61 -27.74
C GLY A 21 20.52 -2.24 -28.23
N ASN A 22 20.06 -1.83 -29.42
CA ASN A 22 20.34 -0.50 -29.99
C ASN A 22 19.41 0.57 -29.37
N LYS A 23 19.54 1.83 -29.80
CA LYS A 23 18.80 3.01 -29.29
C LYS A 23 17.27 2.82 -29.26
N ASP A 24 16.71 2.09 -30.22
CA ASP A 24 15.26 1.86 -30.32
C ASP A 24 14.78 0.66 -29.49
N TYR A 25 15.70 -0.11 -28.90
CA TYR A 25 15.37 -1.26 -28.08
C TYR A 25 15.06 -0.85 -26.64
N TYR A 26 13.78 -0.79 -26.30
CA TYR A 26 13.33 -0.64 -24.92
C TYR A 26 12.83 -1.96 -24.34
N LYS A 27 13.34 -2.32 -23.16
CA LYS A 27 12.84 -3.45 -22.36
C LYS A 27 12.55 -2.96 -20.94
N GLY A 28 11.33 -3.18 -20.47
CA GLY A 28 10.91 -2.83 -19.10
C GLY A 28 11.53 -3.74 -18.03
N THR A 29 11.67 -3.20 -16.82
CA THR A 29 12.26 -3.89 -15.64
C THR A 29 11.22 -4.41 -14.65
N ARG A 30 9.98 -4.65 -15.11
CA ARG A 30 8.87 -5.11 -14.25
C ARG A 30 8.53 -4.19 -13.08
N GLN A 31 8.76 -2.88 -13.22
CA GLN A 31 8.36 -1.91 -12.19
C GLN A 31 6.85 -1.95 -11.89
N ALA A 32 6.03 -2.38 -12.85
CA ALA A 32 4.59 -2.60 -12.69
C ALA A 32 4.19 -3.86 -11.89
N TYR A 33 5.14 -4.61 -11.31
CA TYR A 33 4.87 -5.81 -10.52
C TYR A 33 5.11 -5.52 -9.03
N LEU A 34 4.25 -6.07 -8.19
CA LEU A 34 4.50 -6.12 -6.75
C LEU A 34 5.65 -7.10 -6.47
N PRO A 35 6.50 -6.88 -5.44
CA PRO A 35 7.47 -7.88 -5.02
C PRO A 35 6.78 -9.23 -4.78
N GLY A 36 7.15 -10.24 -5.58
CA GLY A 36 6.58 -11.59 -5.51
C GLY A 36 5.12 -11.73 -5.97
N GLY A 37 4.50 -10.67 -6.50
CA GLY A 37 3.05 -10.62 -6.69
C GLY A 37 2.58 -10.32 -8.12
N HIS A 38 1.30 -9.96 -8.21
CA HIS A 38 0.60 -9.69 -9.46
C HIS A 38 1.04 -8.37 -10.10
N ARG A 39 0.73 -8.23 -11.39
CA ARG A 39 0.98 -7.02 -12.17
C ARG A 39 -0.09 -5.98 -11.86
N THR A 40 0.29 -4.84 -11.30
CA THR A 40 -0.61 -3.72 -10.98
C THR A 40 -0.77 -2.72 -12.13
N GLY A 41 0.05 -2.83 -13.17
CA GLY A 41 -0.01 -1.94 -14.34
C GLY A 41 0.94 -0.74 -14.22
N ALA A 42 0.93 0.12 -15.25
CA ALA A 42 1.76 1.33 -15.27
C ALA A 42 1.12 2.43 -14.41
N PRO A 43 1.91 3.27 -13.71
CA PRO A 43 1.42 4.31 -12.81
C PRO A 43 0.85 5.55 -13.54
N GLY A 44 0.71 5.49 -14.86
CA GLY A 44 0.34 6.63 -15.67
C GLY A 44 0.36 6.29 -17.16
N ARG A 45 0.21 7.32 -17.99
CA ARG A 45 0.07 7.18 -19.45
C ARG A 45 0.99 8.09 -20.23
N HIS A 46 1.43 7.60 -21.38
CA HIS A 46 2.14 8.43 -22.37
C HIS A 46 1.16 9.37 -23.06
N VAL A 47 1.52 10.65 -23.11
CA VAL A 47 0.71 11.69 -23.75
C VAL A 47 1.33 12.03 -25.10
N ILE A 48 0.55 11.86 -26.17
CA ILE A 48 1.01 12.05 -27.55
C ILE A 48 1.21 13.55 -27.87
N ARG A 49 0.33 14.41 -27.33
CA ARG A 49 0.31 15.86 -27.58
C ARG A 49 0.45 16.63 -26.27
N GLY A 50 1.50 17.45 -26.17
CA GLY A 50 1.79 18.26 -24.97
C GLY A 50 3.28 18.36 -24.65
N LYS A 51 3.60 19.24 -23.68
CA LYS A 51 4.96 19.43 -23.14
C LYS A 51 5.41 18.25 -22.28
N ALA A 52 4.53 17.72 -21.42
CA ALA A 52 4.78 16.51 -20.65
C ALA A 52 4.47 15.26 -21.49
N LYS A 53 5.49 14.42 -21.75
CA LYS A 53 5.35 13.19 -22.57
C LYS A 53 4.80 11.99 -21.79
N TYR A 54 4.84 12.06 -20.46
CA TYR A 54 4.25 11.08 -19.56
C TYR A 54 3.51 11.81 -18.45
N ARG A 55 2.27 11.40 -18.19
CA ARG A 55 1.44 11.93 -17.08
C ARG A 55 1.25 10.83 -16.06
N LEU A 56 1.63 11.12 -14.81
CA LEU A 56 1.37 10.27 -13.66
C LEU A 56 -0.12 10.34 -13.30
N GLU A 57 -0.70 9.20 -12.95
CA GLU A 57 -2.07 9.10 -12.45
C GLU A 57 -1.98 8.63 -11.00
N ASP A 58 -2.13 9.55 -10.05
CA ASP A 58 -1.87 9.30 -8.62
C ASP A 58 -2.71 8.14 -8.07
N GLU A 59 -3.90 7.93 -8.61
CA GLU A 59 -4.78 6.79 -8.29
C GLU A 59 -4.17 5.41 -8.61
N LYS A 60 -3.23 5.35 -9.57
CA LYS A 60 -2.54 4.11 -9.98
C LYS A 60 -1.15 3.99 -9.36
N VAL A 61 -0.71 5.02 -8.65
CA VAL A 61 0.58 4.99 -7.95
C VAL A 61 0.43 4.10 -6.72
N ARG A 62 1.41 3.22 -6.53
CA ARG A 62 1.42 2.31 -5.38
C ARG A 62 1.86 3.07 -4.14
N VAL A 63 1.10 2.90 -3.06
CA VAL A 63 1.41 3.44 -1.74
C VAL A 63 1.51 2.27 -0.77
N TYR A 64 2.59 2.24 0.02
CA TYR A 64 2.74 1.29 1.12
C TYR A 64 2.32 2.00 2.40
N VAL A 65 1.15 1.62 2.92
CA VAL A 65 0.61 2.20 4.15
C VAL A 65 1.23 1.49 5.34
N ALA A 66 1.93 2.25 6.18
CA ALA A 66 2.48 1.77 7.43
C ALA A 66 1.69 2.36 8.62
N PRO A 67 1.57 1.64 9.75
CA PRO A 67 1.06 2.23 10.99
C PRO A 67 1.93 3.39 11.47
N PRO A 68 1.41 4.27 12.35
CA PRO A 68 2.20 5.32 12.99
C PRO A 68 3.44 4.75 13.69
N LEU A 69 4.56 5.48 13.63
CA LEU A 69 5.84 5.02 14.15
C LEU A 69 5.78 4.73 15.66
N GLU A 70 5.04 5.54 16.42
CA GLU A 70 4.85 5.37 17.86
C GLU A 70 4.20 4.01 18.19
N THR A 71 3.17 3.63 17.44
CA THR A 71 2.51 2.33 17.57
C THR A 71 3.46 1.17 17.25
N ILE A 72 4.32 1.33 16.25
CA ILE A 72 5.31 0.32 15.88
C ILE A 72 6.35 0.14 17.00
N LEU A 73 6.83 1.24 17.58
CA LEU A 73 7.85 1.21 18.64
C LEU A 73 7.32 0.70 19.97
N LEU A 74 6.07 1.04 20.32
CA LEU A 74 5.39 0.56 21.53
C LEU A 74 4.91 -0.89 21.40
N SER A 75 4.84 -1.43 20.18
CA SER A 75 4.40 -2.80 19.97
C SER A 75 5.35 -3.80 20.63
N PRO A 76 4.83 -4.76 21.43
CA PRO A 76 5.65 -5.84 21.99
C PRO A 76 6.08 -6.85 20.92
N LEU A 77 5.52 -6.76 19.70
CA LEU A 77 5.80 -7.70 18.61
C LEU A 77 7.20 -7.45 18.03
N LYS A 78 7.98 -8.52 17.93
CA LYS A 78 9.31 -8.54 17.30
C LYS A 78 9.30 -9.46 16.08
N PRO A 79 10.22 -9.27 15.11
CA PRO A 79 10.30 -10.14 13.93
C PRO A 79 10.68 -11.59 14.25
N TYR A 80 11.23 -11.84 15.45
CA TYR A 80 11.64 -13.16 15.91
C TYR A 80 11.00 -13.50 17.26
N VAL A 81 10.85 -14.79 17.51
CA VAL A 81 10.32 -15.36 18.76
C VAL A 81 11.44 -16.14 19.46
N SER A 82 11.43 -16.17 20.79
CA SER A 82 12.35 -16.99 21.57
C SER A 82 12.13 -18.48 21.29
N ILE A 83 13.22 -19.22 21.11
CA ILE A 83 13.20 -20.67 20.85
C ILE A 83 12.58 -21.44 22.03
N GLY A 84 12.73 -20.91 23.26
CA GLY A 84 12.20 -21.55 24.47
C GLY A 84 10.69 -21.36 24.68
N VAL A 85 10.04 -20.54 23.86
CA VAL A 85 8.60 -20.27 24.00
C VAL A 85 7.81 -21.17 23.05
N GLY A 86 7.33 -22.29 23.59
CA GLY A 86 6.40 -23.19 22.90
C GLY A 86 4.95 -22.82 23.19
N LEU A 87 4.12 -22.66 22.15
CA LEU A 87 2.69 -22.47 22.32
C LEU A 87 2.02 -23.76 22.83
N SER A 88 1.21 -23.65 23.87
CA SER A 88 0.39 -24.78 24.32
C SER A 88 -0.68 -25.15 23.27
N LYS A 89 -1.19 -26.39 23.32
CA LYS A 89 -2.26 -26.83 22.39
C LYS A 89 -3.53 -25.97 22.49
N SER A 90 -3.81 -25.37 23.65
CA SER A 90 -4.93 -24.43 23.82
C SER A 90 -4.63 -23.07 23.19
N GLN A 91 -3.40 -22.54 23.38
CA GLN A 91 -2.97 -21.27 22.77
C GLN A 91 -2.89 -21.36 21.25
N GLN A 92 -2.38 -22.47 20.69
CA GLN A 92 -2.37 -22.69 19.25
C GLN A 92 -3.78 -22.66 18.64
N ARG A 93 -4.78 -23.14 19.40
CA ARG A 93 -6.19 -23.13 18.99
C ARG A 93 -6.88 -21.80 19.25
N ALA A 94 -6.30 -20.89 20.03
CA ALA A 94 -6.95 -19.63 20.40
C ALA A 94 -7.02 -18.62 19.25
N ALA A 95 -6.06 -18.65 18.31
CA ALA A 95 -6.02 -17.68 17.21
C ALA A 95 -7.18 -17.83 16.21
N PHE A 96 -7.59 -19.07 15.90
CA PHE A 96 -8.65 -19.35 14.92
C PHE A 96 -9.61 -20.48 15.30
N GLY A 97 -9.52 -21.05 16.51
CA GLY A 97 -10.28 -22.23 16.92
C GLY A 97 -9.72 -23.55 16.36
N LYS A 98 -10.42 -24.65 16.63
CA LYS A 98 -10.31 -25.86 15.78
C LYS A 98 -11.16 -25.62 14.55
N PHE A 99 -10.57 -25.62 13.35
CA PHE A 99 -11.35 -25.75 12.13
C PHE A 99 -12.00 -27.13 12.15
N THR A 100 -13.28 -27.20 12.51
CA THR A 100 -14.03 -28.45 12.63
C THR A 100 -14.44 -29.03 11.27
N THR A 101 -14.37 -28.21 10.22
CA THR A 101 -14.75 -28.56 8.85
C THR A 101 -13.53 -28.58 7.92
N SER A 102 -13.50 -29.51 6.96
CA SER A 102 -12.38 -29.64 6.01
C SER A 102 -12.23 -28.46 5.05
N HIS A 103 -13.22 -27.55 5.00
CA HIS A 103 -13.24 -26.37 4.13
C HIS A 103 -12.65 -25.09 4.76
N GLY A 104 -12.06 -25.16 5.96
CA GLY A 104 -11.40 -24.01 6.60
C GLY A 104 -12.37 -22.95 7.13
N LEU A 105 -12.08 -21.66 6.92
CA LEU A 105 -12.90 -20.53 7.37
C LEU A 105 -14.22 -20.45 6.59
N THR A 106 -15.30 -20.98 7.16
CA THR A 106 -16.65 -20.86 6.59
C THR A 106 -17.32 -19.55 7.02
N PRO A 107 -18.24 -18.99 6.20
CA PRO A 107 -19.02 -17.81 6.59
C PRO A 107 -19.83 -18.02 7.88
N SER A 108 -20.35 -19.23 8.10
CA SER A 108 -21.07 -19.61 9.32
C SER A 108 -20.16 -19.58 10.56
N HIS A 109 -18.92 -20.05 10.45
CA HIS A 109 -17.92 -19.98 11.52
C HIS A 109 -17.54 -18.53 11.86
N LEU A 110 -17.29 -17.69 10.85
CA LEU A 110 -17.01 -16.26 11.07
C LEU A 110 -18.19 -15.54 11.74
N LEU A 111 -19.42 -15.84 11.33
CA LEU A 111 -20.62 -15.29 11.92
C LEU A 111 -20.78 -15.74 13.38
N GLN A 112 -20.52 -17.02 13.69
CA GLN A 112 -20.56 -17.53 15.05
C GLN A 112 -19.53 -16.82 15.94
N VAL A 113 -18.27 -16.74 15.52
CA VAL A 113 -17.21 -16.04 16.28
C VAL A 113 -17.56 -14.55 16.47
N ALA A 114 -18.14 -13.90 15.46
CA ALA A 114 -18.60 -12.53 15.58
C ALA A 114 -19.73 -12.39 16.61
N ARG A 115 -20.71 -13.31 16.64
CA ARG A 115 -21.80 -13.31 17.64
C ARG A 115 -21.29 -13.58 19.05
N GLU A 116 -20.36 -14.51 19.21
CA GLU A 116 -19.74 -14.81 20.51
C GLU A 116 -18.99 -13.57 21.04
N ARG A 117 -18.24 -12.87 20.19
CA ARG A 117 -17.57 -11.62 20.57
C ARG A 117 -18.55 -10.50 20.93
N ILE A 118 -19.59 -10.29 20.12
CA ILE A 118 -20.62 -9.27 20.39
C ILE A 118 -21.35 -9.59 21.71
N GLY A 119 -21.69 -10.86 21.93
CA GLY A 119 -22.31 -11.32 23.16
C GLY A 119 -21.41 -11.18 24.39
N SER A 120 -20.10 -11.42 24.25
CA SER A 120 -19.13 -11.22 25.34
C SER A 120 -18.81 -9.74 25.59
N ASP A 121 -18.78 -8.91 24.54
CA ASP A 121 -18.54 -7.47 24.62
C ASP A 121 -19.77 -6.74 25.18
N ALA A 122 -20.99 -7.30 25.08
CA ALA A 122 -22.18 -6.74 25.71
C ALA A 122 -22.15 -6.82 27.26
N VAL A 123 -21.27 -7.65 27.83
CA VAL A 123 -21.10 -7.80 29.29
C VAL A 123 -20.07 -6.81 29.85
N GLN A 124 -19.24 -6.17 29.01
CA GLN A 124 -18.39 -5.06 29.42
C GLN A 124 -18.64 -3.85 28.53
N PRO A 125 -19.26 -2.76 29.02
CA PRO A 125 -19.37 -1.55 28.24
C PRO A 125 -17.96 -1.09 27.90
N ARG A 126 -17.56 -1.21 26.63
CA ARG A 126 -16.40 -0.51 26.10
C ARG A 126 -16.71 0.97 26.21
N THR A 127 -16.28 1.58 27.29
CA THR A 127 -16.28 3.03 27.42
C THR A 127 -15.48 3.57 26.25
N LEU A 128 -16.10 4.44 25.45
CA LEU A 128 -15.51 5.07 24.27
C LEU A 128 -14.30 5.98 24.59
N THR A 129 -13.74 5.87 25.80
CA THR A 129 -12.65 6.68 26.35
C THR A 129 -11.26 6.08 26.11
N GLU A 130 -11.15 4.88 25.54
CA GLU A 130 -9.84 4.24 25.28
C GLU A 130 -9.24 4.54 23.88
N PHE A 131 -9.89 5.40 23.09
CA PHE A 131 -9.18 6.04 21.97
C PHE A 131 -8.31 7.17 22.53
N PRO A 132 -6.99 7.19 22.25
CA PRO A 132 -6.16 8.33 22.63
C PRO A 132 -6.77 9.61 22.02
N PRO A 133 -6.97 10.67 22.82
CA PRO A 133 -7.74 11.86 22.42
C PRO A 133 -7.12 12.70 21.28
N GLU A 134 -5.94 12.33 20.78
CA GLU A 134 -5.15 13.16 19.89
C GLU A 134 -5.70 13.27 18.46
N ILE A 135 -6.61 12.38 18.03
CA ILE A 135 -7.19 12.47 16.68
C ILE A 135 -8.33 13.50 16.62
N ASN A 136 -9.02 13.78 17.74
CA ASN A 136 -10.15 14.72 17.74
C ASN A 136 -9.75 16.17 18.07
N ALA A 137 -8.53 16.42 18.57
CA ALA A 137 -8.06 17.76 18.90
C ALA A 137 -7.72 18.60 17.65
N THR A 138 -7.28 17.98 16.56
CA THR A 138 -6.85 18.72 15.35
C THR A 138 -8.01 19.35 14.55
N VAL A 139 -9.25 18.89 14.75
CA VAL A 139 -10.43 19.47 14.10
C VAL A 139 -11.00 20.65 14.91
N ALA A 140 -10.78 20.69 16.22
CA ALA A 140 -11.34 21.72 17.10
C ALA A 140 -10.52 23.03 17.13
N GLU A 141 -9.21 22.99 16.85
CA GLU A 141 -8.30 24.14 16.97
C GLU A 141 -8.16 25.00 15.70
N SER A 142 -8.89 24.72 14.62
CA SER A 142 -8.81 25.51 13.37
C SER A 142 -9.83 26.66 13.28
N LYS A 143 -10.49 27.04 14.37
CA LYS A 143 -11.51 28.11 14.37
C LYS A 143 -10.98 29.54 14.49
N ASP A 144 -9.67 29.73 14.74
CA ASP A 144 -9.07 31.06 14.93
C ASP A 144 -8.09 31.47 13.81
N VAL A 145 -8.43 31.18 12.55
CA VAL A 145 -7.79 31.85 11.41
C VAL A 145 -8.79 32.84 10.82
N ALA A 146 -8.56 34.13 11.12
CA ALA A 146 -9.30 35.26 10.58
C ALA A 146 -9.42 35.15 9.04
N PRO A 147 -10.58 35.49 8.45
CA PRO A 147 -10.72 35.46 7.00
C PRO A 147 -9.79 36.52 6.39
N ALA A 148 -8.79 36.06 5.64
CA ALA A 148 -7.99 36.91 4.80
C ALA A 148 -8.92 37.66 3.83
N VAL A 149 -8.83 38.99 3.89
CA VAL A 149 -9.54 39.93 3.03
C VAL A 149 -9.31 39.54 1.58
N VAL A 150 -10.35 39.06 0.91
CA VAL A 150 -10.36 38.86 -0.54
C VAL A 150 -10.58 40.23 -1.15
N ASP A 151 -9.50 40.84 -1.63
CA ASP A 151 -9.56 42.06 -2.41
C ASP A 151 -10.43 41.84 -3.65
N ALA A 152 -11.42 42.71 -3.79
CA ALA A 152 -12.40 42.69 -4.87
C ALA A 152 -11.72 42.92 -6.24
N ALA A 153 -11.59 41.86 -7.03
CA ALA A 153 -11.29 41.97 -8.44
C ALA A 153 -12.50 42.55 -9.17
N LYS A 154 -12.34 43.77 -9.71
CA LYS A 154 -13.32 44.49 -10.52
C LYS A 154 -13.73 43.67 -11.77
N PRO A 155 -14.99 43.72 -12.22
CA PRO A 155 -15.42 43.05 -13.44
C PRO A 155 -14.89 43.80 -14.67
N VAL A 156 -14.16 43.10 -15.54
CA VAL A 156 -13.77 43.61 -16.87
C VAL A 156 -14.98 43.46 -17.80
N THR A 157 -15.70 44.56 -18.01
CA THR A 157 -16.69 44.73 -19.06
C THR A 157 -16.01 44.77 -20.43
N GLU A 158 -16.36 43.77 -21.25
CA GLU A 158 -16.80 43.89 -22.64
C GLU A 158 -16.58 45.25 -23.33
N GLN A 159 -15.62 45.32 -24.27
CA GLN A 159 -15.73 46.21 -25.44
C GLN A 159 -15.18 45.52 -26.69
N ALA A 160 -16.11 45.23 -27.59
CA ALA A 160 -15.86 45.02 -29.00
C ALA A 160 -15.42 46.35 -29.66
N ARG A 161 -14.45 46.29 -30.60
CA ARG A 161 -14.47 46.93 -31.93
C ARG A 161 -13.08 46.98 -32.59
N ALA A 162 -13.14 46.83 -33.92
CA ALA A 162 -12.12 46.98 -34.96
C ALA A 162 -11.12 45.82 -35.13
#